data_AF-A0AAU0LPA8-F1
#
_entry.id   AF-A0AAU0LPA8-F1
#
_cell.length_a   1.000
_cell.length_b   1.000
_cell.length_c   1.000
_cell.angle_alpha   90.00
_cell.angle_beta   90.00
_cell.angle_gamma   90.00
#
_symmetry.space_group_name_H-M   'P 1'
#
loop_
_entity.id
_entity.type
_entity.pdbx_description
1 polymer ?
#
loop_
_entity_poly.entity_id
_entity_poly.type
_entity_poly.pdbx_seq_one_letter_code
_entity_poly.pdbx_strand_id
1 'polypeptide(L)'
;MIPKKETIATLSKKLSLPYTGTEQDWDIEMADSNRINEFIEWYHQYELPFEEKVALMSLIIASYDDFLNENNVEIDYRWVIIKAMLAKDRIHFVGLINYWSLRNQTDIFRITPLMRTV
;
A
#
# COMPACT_ATOMS: atom_id res chain seq x y z
N MET A 1 -1.63 11.16 -0.53
CA MET A 1 -1.03 11.83 0.65
C MET A 1 0.43 11.45 0.63
N ILE A 2 1.36 12.40 0.69
CA ILE A 2 2.79 12.09 0.65
C ILE A 2 3.24 11.82 2.10
N PRO A 3 3.76 10.62 2.43
CA PRO A 3 4.28 10.35 3.76
C PRO A 3 5.47 11.28 4.09
N LYS A 4 5.65 11.64 5.36
CA LYS A 4 6.80 12.48 5.76
C LYS A 4 8.10 11.69 5.62
N LYS A 5 9.19 12.38 5.26
CA LYS A 5 10.51 11.77 5.07
C LYS A 5 11.01 10.99 6.30
N GLU A 6 10.76 11.52 7.50
CA GLU A 6 11.14 10.86 8.76
C GLU A 6 10.34 9.57 9.00
N THR A 7 9.05 9.57 8.65
CA THR A 7 8.17 8.41 8.75
C THR A 7 8.65 7.29 7.84
N ILE A 8 8.93 7.59 6.56
CA ILE A 8 9.41 6.57 5.61
C ILE A 8 10.79 6.06 5.99
N ALA A 9 11.70 6.90 6.49
CA ALA A 9 13.02 6.47 6.95
C ALA A 9 12.92 5.51 8.14
N THR A 10 12.06 5.84 9.10
CA THR A 10 11.80 5.00 10.29
C THR A 10 11.18 3.67 9.88
N LEU A 11 10.12 3.70 9.06
CA LEU A 11 9.41 2.51 8.62
C LEU A 11 10.30 1.61 7.75
N SER A 12 11.10 2.20 6.85
CA SER A 12 12.07 1.46 6.03
C SER A 12 13.07 0.71 6.88
N LYS A 13 13.58 1.34 7.94
CA LYS A 13 14.48 0.67 8.88
C LYS A 13 13.78 -0.48 9.61
N LYS A 14 12.53 -0.29 10.07
CA LYS A 14 11.74 -1.33 10.76
C LYS A 14 11.50 -2.55 9.85
N LEU A 15 11.19 -2.30 8.58
CA LEU A 15 10.90 -3.31 7.57
C LEU A 15 12.14 -3.78 6.80
N SER A 16 13.34 -3.33 7.17
CA SER A 16 14.59 -3.64 6.45
C SER A 16 14.49 -3.42 4.93
N LEU A 17 13.85 -2.33 4.51
CA LEU A 17 13.74 -1.95 3.09
C LEU A 17 15.06 -1.33 2.61
N PRO A 18 15.40 -1.47 1.31
CA PRO A 18 16.61 -0.90 0.72
C PRO A 18 16.51 0.62 0.48
N TYR A 19 15.97 1.35 1.45
CA TYR A 19 15.77 2.80 1.40
C TYR A 19 17.09 3.56 1.49
N THR A 20 17.32 4.45 0.54
CA THR A 20 18.56 5.24 0.43
C THR A 20 18.36 6.71 0.81
N GLY A 21 17.12 7.20 0.86
CA GLY A 21 16.81 8.59 1.19
C GLY A 21 16.61 9.51 0.00
N THR A 22 16.67 8.96 -1.22
CA THR A 22 16.56 9.68 -2.49
C THR A 22 15.33 9.29 -3.32
N GLU A 23 14.55 8.33 -2.85
CA GLU A 23 13.32 7.84 -3.49
C GLU A 23 12.30 8.99 -3.61
N GLN A 24 11.64 9.08 -4.77
CA GLN A 24 10.60 10.08 -5.04
C GLN A 24 9.23 9.53 -4.61
N ASP A 25 8.87 8.35 -5.11
CA ASP A 25 7.64 7.64 -4.77
C ASP A 25 7.99 6.40 -3.96
N TRP A 26 8.36 6.63 -2.70
CA TRP A 26 8.91 5.61 -1.81
C TRP A 26 8.08 4.31 -1.75
N ASP A 27 6.76 4.41 -1.73
CA ASP A 27 5.87 3.24 -1.68
C ASP A 27 5.88 2.42 -2.96
N ILE A 28 6.05 3.06 -4.12
CA ILE A 28 6.21 2.40 -5.41
C ILE A 28 7.62 1.83 -5.54
N GLU A 29 8.65 2.60 -5.21
CA GLU A 29 10.05 2.19 -5.38
C GLU A 29 10.45 1.07 -4.40
N MET A 30 9.85 1.03 -3.21
CA MET A 30 10.10 -0.01 -2.21
C MET A 30 9.08 -1.16 -2.24
N ALA A 31 8.14 -1.14 -3.17
CA ALA A 31 7.14 -2.19 -3.32
C ALA A 31 7.81 -3.55 -3.57
N ASP A 32 7.23 -4.60 -2.98
CA ASP A 32 7.71 -5.98 -3.15
C ASP A 32 6.54 -6.96 -3.05
N SER A 33 6.17 -7.53 -4.20
CA SER A 33 5.06 -8.48 -4.36
C SER A 33 5.22 -9.75 -3.51
N ASN A 34 6.46 -10.10 -3.13
CA ASN A 34 6.78 -11.28 -2.32
C ASN A 34 6.61 -11.03 -0.82
N ARG A 35 6.52 -9.76 -0.39
CA ARG A 35 6.52 -9.36 1.03
C ARG A 35 5.17 -8.87 1.54
N ILE A 36 4.12 -8.91 0.71
CA ILE A 36 2.77 -8.44 1.08
C ILE A 36 2.27 -9.06 2.39
N ASN A 37 2.46 -10.38 2.57
CA ASN A 37 2.03 -11.04 3.80
C ASN A 37 2.78 -10.54 5.04
N GLU A 38 4.10 -10.33 4.92
CA GLU A 38 4.91 -9.73 5.99
C GLU A 38 4.41 -8.32 6.33
N PHE A 39 4.11 -7.50 5.32
CA PHE A 39 3.61 -6.14 5.53
C PHE A 39 2.23 -6.11 6.20
N ILE A 40 1.32 -7.01 5.79
CA ILE A 40 0.00 -7.18 6.42
C ILE A 40 0.16 -7.63 7.88
N GLU A 41 1.04 -8.59 8.15
CA GLU A 41 1.33 -9.05 9.50
C GLU A 41 1.87 -7.91 10.38
N TRP A 42 2.82 -7.13 9.87
CA TRP A 42 3.35 -5.94 10.55
C TRP A 42 2.28 -4.91 10.88
N TYR A 43 1.35 -4.66 9.95
CA TYR A 43 0.24 -3.72 10.16
C TYR A 43 -0.67 -4.13 11.32
N HIS A 44 -0.85 -5.45 11.53
CA HIS A 44 -1.73 -5.99 12.57
C HIS A 44 -1.03 -6.26 13.89
N GLN A 45 0.23 -6.67 13.88
CA GLN A 45 0.98 -7.05 15.09
C GLN A 45 1.41 -5.86 15.92
N TYR A 46 1.70 -4.71 15.30
CA TYR A 46 2.25 -3.55 15.99
C TYR A 46 1.27 -2.39 16.05
N GLU A 47 1.22 -1.72 17.21
CA GLU A 47 0.51 -0.46 17.35
C GLU A 47 1.35 0.67 16.73
N LEU A 48 1.22 0.81 15.41
CA LEU A 48 1.94 1.81 14.64
C LEU A 48 1.33 3.21 14.84
N PRO A 49 2.17 4.27 14.92
CA PRO A 49 1.71 5.64 14.78
C PRO A 49 0.90 5.82 13.49
N PHE A 50 -0.07 6.73 13.51
CA PHE A 50 -0.98 6.94 12.39
C PHE A 50 -0.25 7.17 11.04
N GLU A 51 0.79 8.00 11.05
CA GLU A 51 1.58 8.30 9.84
C GLU A 51 2.29 7.05 9.29
N GLU A 52 2.81 6.19 10.18
CA GLU A 52 3.42 4.92 9.77
C GLU A 52 2.37 3.94 9.24
N LYS A 53 1.15 3.92 9.82
CA LYS A 53 0.04 3.10 9.28
C LYS A 53 -0.33 3.52 7.86
N VAL A 54 -0.39 4.82 7.60
CA VAL A 54 -0.69 5.33 6.25
C VAL A 54 0.44 4.97 5.29
N ALA A 55 1.70 5.14 5.69
CA ALA A 55 2.85 4.77 4.86
C ALA A 55 2.88 3.25 4.56
N LEU A 56 2.68 2.40 5.57
CA LEU A 56 2.63 0.95 5.41
C LEU A 56 1.44 0.52 4.54
N MET A 57 0.27 1.15 4.69
CA MET A 57 -0.87 0.90 3.81
C MET A 57 -0.57 1.24 2.36
N SER A 58 0.12 2.36 2.11
CA SER A 58 0.56 2.76 0.76
C SER A 58 1.47 1.69 0.15
N LEU A 59 2.47 1.23 0.91
CA LEU A 59 3.41 0.18 0.50
C LEU A 59 2.71 -1.16 0.19
N ILE A 60 1.74 -1.55 1.03
CA ILE A 60 0.92 -2.75 0.82
C ILE A 60 0.14 -2.67 -0.49
N ILE A 61 -0.48 -1.51 -0.76
CA ILE A 61 -1.26 -1.31 -1.99
C ILE A 61 -0.35 -1.39 -3.23
N ALA A 62 0.78 -0.67 -3.22
CA ALA A 62 1.73 -0.67 -4.32
C ALA A 62 2.28 -2.09 -4.60
N SER A 63 2.72 -2.78 -3.54
CA SER A 63 3.20 -4.17 -3.64
C SER A 63 2.14 -5.13 -4.17
N TYR A 64 0.86 -4.88 -3.83
CA TYR A 64 -0.25 -5.67 -4.35
C TYR A 64 -0.55 -5.36 -5.82
N ASP A 65 -0.45 -4.11 -6.26
CA ASP A 65 -0.52 -3.77 -7.68
C ASP A 65 0.58 -4.48 -8.49
N ASP A 66 1.82 -4.48 -8.00
CA ASP A 66 2.93 -5.22 -8.60
C ASP A 66 2.63 -6.72 -8.68
N PHE A 67 2.12 -7.32 -7.60
CA PHE A 67 1.72 -8.73 -7.62
C PHE A 67 0.70 -9.04 -8.72
N LEU A 68 -0.34 -8.21 -8.88
CA LEU A 68 -1.34 -8.39 -9.94
C LEU A 68 -0.71 -8.29 -11.34
N ASN A 69 0.21 -7.33 -11.54
CA ASN A 69 0.93 -7.15 -12.79
C ASN A 69 1.85 -8.33 -13.11
N GLU A 70 2.73 -8.70 -12.18
CA GLU A 70 3.73 -9.76 -12.36
C GLU A 70 3.12 -11.13 -12.61
N ASN A 71 2.00 -11.43 -11.95
CA ASN A 71 1.33 -12.72 -12.05
C ASN A 71 0.20 -12.71 -13.10
N ASN A 72 -0.11 -11.55 -13.67
CA ASN A 72 -1.21 -11.34 -14.61
C ASN A 72 -2.54 -11.92 -14.11
N VAL A 73 -2.89 -11.58 -12.86
CA VAL A 73 -4.14 -11.99 -12.21
C VAL A 73 -4.96 -10.75 -11.84
N GLU A 74 -6.29 -10.90 -11.79
CA GLU A 74 -7.19 -9.79 -11.44
C GLU A 74 -7.33 -9.60 -9.92
N ILE A 75 -7.19 -10.67 -9.14
CA ILE A 75 -7.38 -10.69 -7.68
C ILE A 75 -6.80 -11.95 -7.06
N ASP A 76 -6.37 -11.90 -5.80
CA ASP A 76 -6.16 -13.07 -4.95
C ASP A 76 -6.79 -12.90 -3.55
N TYR A 77 -6.52 -13.87 -2.66
CA TYR A 77 -7.07 -13.90 -1.30
C TYR A 77 -6.66 -12.71 -0.42
N ARG A 78 -5.50 -12.10 -0.65
CA ARG A 78 -4.97 -11.01 0.17
C ARG A 78 -5.81 -9.74 0.01
N TRP A 79 -6.47 -9.55 -1.14
CA TRP A 79 -7.37 -8.41 -1.34
C TRP A 79 -8.48 -8.34 -0.31
N VAL A 80 -9.05 -9.47 0.12
CA VAL A 80 -10.09 -9.49 1.16
C VAL A 80 -9.61 -8.82 2.44
N ILE A 81 -8.35 -9.06 2.80
CA ILE A 81 -7.71 -8.49 3.99
C ILE A 81 -7.42 -7.01 3.78
N ILE A 82 -6.76 -6.66 2.66
CA ILE A 82 -6.40 -5.26 2.31
C ILE A 82 -7.66 -4.38 2.27
N LYS A 83 -8.72 -4.86 1.61
CA LYS A 83 -10.02 -4.17 1.55
C LYS A 83 -10.62 -3.95 2.93
N ALA A 84 -10.58 -4.96 3.81
CA ALA A 84 -11.09 -4.81 5.17
C ALA A 84 -10.27 -3.79 5.98
N MET A 85 -8.95 -3.76 5.82
CA MET A 85 -8.08 -2.78 6.46
C MET A 85 -8.41 -1.35 5.99
N LEU A 86 -8.59 -1.15 4.68
CA LEU A 86 -8.97 0.14 4.11
C LEU A 86 -10.37 0.60 4.53
N ALA A 87 -11.34 -0.33 4.58
CA ALA A 87 -12.72 -0.03 4.95
C ALA A 87 -12.85 0.33 6.44
N LYS A 88 -12.09 -0.32 7.32
CA LYS A 88 -12.14 -0.11 8.77
C LYS A 88 -11.94 1.35 9.17
N ASP A 89 -10.97 2.02 8.54
CA ASP A 89 -10.60 3.41 8.83
C ASP A 89 -10.67 4.28 7.56
N ARG A 90 -11.69 4.05 6.72
CA ARG A 90 -11.83 4.61 5.37
C ARG A 90 -11.61 6.12 5.27
N ILE A 91 -12.04 6.90 6.28
CA ILE A 91 -11.85 8.36 6.31
C ILE A 91 -10.37 8.75 6.26
N HIS A 92 -9.50 7.94 6.87
CA HIS A 92 -8.06 8.15 6.91
C HIS A 92 -7.38 7.74 5.60
N PHE A 93 -7.95 6.76 4.88
CA PHE A 93 -7.39 6.23 3.64
C PHE A 93 -8.03 6.78 2.37
N VAL A 94 -8.98 7.71 2.48
CA VAL A 94 -9.72 8.26 1.33
C VAL A 94 -8.78 8.82 0.24
N GLY A 95 -7.64 9.38 0.63
CA GLY A 95 -6.63 9.86 -0.31
C GLY A 95 -5.98 8.74 -1.13
N LEU A 96 -5.63 7.62 -0.49
CA LEU A 96 -5.09 6.44 -1.17
C LEU A 96 -6.16 5.79 -2.04
N ILE A 97 -7.36 5.60 -1.50
CA ILE A 97 -8.49 5.01 -2.24
C ILE A 97 -8.78 5.83 -3.50
N ASN A 98 -8.83 7.15 -3.41
CA ASN A 98 -9.11 8.00 -4.56
C ASN A 98 -7.99 7.98 -5.60
N TYR A 99 -6.72 7.98 -5.16
CA TYR A 99 -5.57 7.90 -6.06
C TYR A 99 -5.59 6.60 -6.88
N TRP A 100 -5.69 5.46 -6.19
CA TRP A 100 -5.63 4.13 -6.83
C TRP A 100 -6.92 3.74 -7.55
N SER A 101 -8.08 4.31 -7.19
CA SER A 101 -9.35 3.99 -7.88
C SER A 101 -9.56 4.75 -9.18
N LEU A 102 -8.77 5.78 -9.48
CA LEU A 102 -8.84 6.59 -10.70
C LEU A 102 -10.30 6.81 -11.14
N ARG A 103 -11.14 7.34 -10.24
CA ARG A 103 -12.60 7.36 -10.44
C ARG A 103 -12.93 8.00 -11.80
N ASN A 104 -13.63 7.24 -12.65
CA ASN A 104 -14.08 7.64 -14.00
C ASN A 104 -12.96 7.83 -15.04
N GLN A 105 -11.79 7.23 -14.84
CA GLN A 105 -10.70 7.22 -15.82
C GLN A 105 -10.36 5.78 -16.22
N THR A 106 -9.57 5.65 -17.28
CA THR A 106 -8.99 4.38 -17.72
C THR A 106 -8.18 3.75 -16.58
N ASP A 107 -8.20 2.43 -16.51
CA ASP A 107 -7.44 1.68 -15.52
C ASP A 107 -5.96 1.73 -15.89
N ILE A 108 -5.21 2.61 -15.22
CA ILE A 108 -3.76 2.74 -15.38
C ILE A 108 -3.04 1.75 -14.43
N PHE A 109 -3.60 1.54 -13.22
CA PHE A 109 -3.12 0.56 -12.25
C PHE A 109 -3.96 -0.70 -12.30
N ARG A 110 -3.35 -1.88 -12.11
CA ARG A 110 -4.06 -3.15 -12.08
C ARG A 110 -5.06 -3.25 -10.93
N ILE A 111 -4.76 -2.63 -9.79
CA ILE A 111 -5.63 -2.61 -8.61
C ILE A 111 -6.84 -1.67 -8.77
N THR A 112 -6.89 -0.85 -9.83
CA THR A 112 -7.94 0.17 -10.04
C THR A 112 -9.36 -0.38 -9.88
N PRO A 113 -9.76 -1.49 -10.54
CA PRO A 113 -11.10 -2.05 -10.40
C PRO A 113 -11.42 -2.46 -8.96
N LEU A 114 -10.43 -3.02 -8.26
CA LEU A 114 -10.58 -3.49 -6.89
C LEU A 114 -10.76 -2.32 -5.93
N MET A 115 -9.95 -1.27 -6.08
CA MET A 115 -9.99 -0.08 -5.23
C MET A 115 -11.34 0.65 -5.30
N ARG A 116 -12.03 0.59 -6.44
CA ARG A 116 -13.40 1.13 -6.59
C ARG A 116 -14.44 0.39 -5.76
N THR A 117 -14.13 -0.82 -5.28
CA THR A 117 -15.03 -1.62 -4.43
C THR A 117 -14.91 -1.32 -2.94
N VAL A 118 -14.00 -0.40 -2.54
CA VAL A 118 -13.72 0.02 -1.15
C VAL A 118 -14.60 1.19 -0.70
#